data_AF-A0A922SLE9-F1
#
_entry.id   AF-A0A922SLE9-F1
#
_cell.length_a   1.000
_cell.length_b   1.000
_cell.length_c   1.000
_cell.angle_alpha   90.00
_cell.angle_beta   90.00
_cell.angle_gamma   90.00
#
_symmetry.space_group_name_H-M   'P 1'
#
loop_
_entity.id
_entity.type
_entity.pdbx_description
1 polymer ?
#
loop_
_entity_poly.entity_id
_entity_poly.type
_entity_poly.pdbx_seq_one_letter_code
_entity_poly.pdbx_strand_id
1 'polypeptide(L)'
;MEPSKEAIAVRITRLNRIILGKVTGGTTRFSKKTIDREALLDALTVLYDECNDDPVKKSDDLVKAFLDKYRSTLAELRRTRVCISDFDMIQTIGRGHFGEVHMVREKQTGDVYAMKTLRKEQSRKRADEERDVLATATGPWLTKLQYAFQDSSNLYLVMELCCGGDLAGLMARRAHPLPERDAAFYVAEVAHALKALHGMGYVHRDVKPENILLDR
;
A
#
# COMPACT_ATOMS: atom_id res chain seq x y z
N MET A 1 32.83 3.81 19.30
CA MET A 1 32.63 3.23 17.96
C MET A 1 34.00 2.97 17.37
N GLU A 2 34.31 1.73 16.99
CA GLU A 2 35.58 1.44 16.28
C GLU A 2 35.59 2.10 14.89
N PRO A 3 36.74 2.65 14.44
CA PRO A 3 36.84 3.27 13.14
C PRO A 3 36.70 2.23 12.02
N SER A 4 35.82 2.52 11.05
CA SER A 4 35.61 1.65 9.90
C SER A 4 36.85 1.61 9.01
N LYS A 5 37.22 0.40 8.56
CA LYS A 5 38.32 0.16 7.61
C LYS A 5 37.97 0.51 6.15
N GLU A 6 36.71 0.89 5.88
CA GLU A 6 36.25 1.25 4.54
C GLU A 6 36.52 2.73 4.20
N ALA A 7 36.86 2.99 2.93
CA ALA A 7 36.99 4.35 2.40
C ALA A 7 35.70 5.17 2.60
N ILE A 8 35.86 6.47 2.93
CA ILE A 8 34.74 7.39 3.19
C ILE A 8 33.76 7.43 2.01
N ALA A 9 34.26 7.49 0.78
CA ALA A 9 33.42 7.52 -0.43
C ALA A 9 32.53 6.26 -0.56
N VAL A 10 33.05 5.10 -0.18
CA VAL A 10 32.29 3.83 -0.17
C VAL A 10 31.18 3.89 0.89
N ARG A 11 31.48 4.41 2.08
CA ARG A 11 30.51 4.57 3.17
C ARG A 11 29.39 5.55 2.81
N ILE A 12 29.72 6.71 2.23
CA ILE A 12 28.72 7.70 1.77
C ILE A 12 27.84 7.11 0.66
N THR A 13 28.45 6.44 -0.32
CA THR A 13 27.69 5.80 -1.40
C THR A 13 26.73 4.74 -0.86
N ARG A 14 27.20 3.92 0.10
CA ARG A 14 26.37 2.92 0.77
C ARG A 14 25.22 3.57 1.54
N LEU A 15 25.49 4.62 2.31
CA LEU A 15 24.46 5.34 3.06
C LEU A 15 23.38 5.91 2.13
N ASN A 16 23.78 6.55 1.03
CA ASN A 16 22.85 7.07 0.04
C ASN A 16 22.00 5.96 -0.61
N ARG A 17 22.61 4.80 -0.90
CA ARG A 17 21.85 3.64 -1.43
C ARG A 17 20.84 3.10 -0.42
N ILE A 18 21.20 3.03 0.87
CA ILE A 18 20.30 2.59 1.94
C ILE A 18 19.09 3.52 2.02
N ILE A 19 19.31 4.84 2.06
CA ILE A 19 18.24 5.84 2.17
C ILE A 19 17.35 5.87 0.92
N LEU A 20 17.94 5.79 -0.27
CA LEU A 20 17.21 5.88 -1.54
C LEU A 20 16.56 4.55 -1.98
N GLY A 21 16.70 3.47 -1.21
CA GLY A 21 16.03 2.19 -1.48
C GLY A 21 16.45 1.47 -2.77
N LYS A 22 17.58 1.84 -3.40
CA LYS A 22 18.07 1.16 -4.61
C LYS A 22 18.68 -0.19 -4.23
N VAL A 23 17.85 -1.24 -4.24
CA VAL A 23 18.28 -2.64 -4.12
C VAL A 23 19.24 -2.94 -5.28
N THR A 24 20.49 -3.21 -4.95
CA THR A 24 21.42 -3.85 -5.89
C THR A 24 20.91 -5.26 -6.16
N GLY A 25 20.67 -5.59 -7.44
CA GLY A 25 20.32 -6.94 -7.86
C GLY A 25 21.26 -7.98 -7.25
N GLY A 26 20.68 -8.99 -6.63
CA GLY A 26 21.40 -10.01 -5.89
C GLY A 26 20.47 -10.76 -4.96
N THR A 27 19.99 -11.90 -5.44
CA THR A 27 19.22 -12.92 -4.73
C THR A 27 19.79 -13.22 -3.35
N THR A 28 19.15 -12.76 -2.27
CA THR A 28 19.15 -13.46 -0.96
C THR A 28 17.95 -13.03 -0.13
N ARG A 29 17.14 -14.05 0.22
CA ARG A 29 16.05 -14.06 1.20
C ARG A 29 16.50 -13.45 2.54
N PHE A 30 15.57 -12.77 3.22
CA PHE A 30 15.68 -12.21 4.58
C PHE A 30 16.69 -11.07 4.80
N SER A 31 16.77 -10.10 3.88
CA SER A 31 17.42 -8.83 4.23
C SER A 31 16.68 -8.17 5.39
N LYS A 32 17.39 -7.91 6.50
CA LYS A 32 16.94 -7.02 7.58
C LYS A 32 16.26 -5.80 6.93
N LYS A 33 15.01 -5.50 7.31
CA LYS A 33 14.32 -4.27 6.89
C LYS A 33 15.19 -3.08 7.30
N THR A 34 16.00 -2.58 6.38
CA THR A 34 16.66 -1.29 6.53
C THR A 34 15.59 -0.23 6.40
N ILE A 35 15.66 0.82 7.24
CA ILE A 35 14.77 1.98 7.13
C ILE A 35 14.96 2.59 5.75
N ASP A 36 13.88 2.64 4.97
CA ASP A 36 13.85 3.30 3.66
C ASP A 36 13.43 4.78 3.79
N ARG A 37 13.39 5.49 2.64
CA ARG A 37 13.00 6.90 2.60
C ARG A 37 11.63 7.15 3.23
N GLU A 38 10.63 6.35 2.91
CA GLU A 38 9.26 6.57 3.39
C GLU A 38 9.17 6.35 4.90
N ALA A 39 9.86 5.32 5.42
CA ALA A 39 9.93 5.07 6.86
C ALA A 39 10.62 6.22 7.62
N LEU A 40 11.65 6.87 7.04
CA LEU A 40 12.25 8.08 7.64
C LEU A 40 11.28 9.26 7.68
N LEU A 41 10.54 9.49 6.59
CA LEU A 41 9.58 10.57 6.49
C LEU A 41 8.40 10.36 7.45
N ASP A 42 7.94 9.13 7.61
CA ASP A 42 6.93 8.75 8.59
C ASP A 42 7.43 8.97 10.03
N ALA A 43 8.65 8.52 10.34
CA ALA A 43 9.25 8.71 11.67
C ALA A 43 9.42 10.20 12.02
N LEU A 44 9.86 11.02 11.05
CA LEU A 44 9.97 12.47 11.24
C LEU A 44 8.60 13.12 11.47
N THR A 45 7.58 12.68 10.74
CA THR A 45 6.20 13.19 10.90
C THR A 45 5.66 12.87 12.28
N VAL A 46 5.79 11.62 12.73
CA VAL A 46 5.35 11.19 14.06
C VAL A 46 6.08 11.95 15.16
N LEU A 47 7.40 12.10 15.06
CA LEU A 47 8.18 12.84 16.05
C LEU A 47 7.76 14.32 16.11
N TYR A 48 7.53 14.95 14.95
CA TYR A 48 7.05 16.32 14.88
C TYR A 48 5.69 16.48 15.57
N ASP A 49 4.76 15.57 15.33
CA ASP A 49 3.42 15.62 15.92
C ASP A 49 3.44 15.43 17.43
N GLU A 50 4.21 14.46 17.92
CA GLU A 50 4.41 14.23 19.36
C GLU A 50 5.07 15.40 20.08
N CYS A 51 5.94 16.14 19.39
CA CYS A 51 6.54 17.37 19.92
C CYS A 51 5.57 18.55 19.85
N ASN A 52 4.74 18.62 18.81
CA ASN A 52 3.80 19.70 18.60
C ASN A 52 2.58 19.58 19.52
N ASP A 53 2.09 18.39 19.82
CA ASP A 53 0.85 18.23 20.58
C ASP A 53 1.09 18.23 22.11
N ASP A 54 2.35 18.10 22.55
CA ASP A 54 2.72 18.10 23.95
C ASP A 54 3.01 19.54 24.47
N PRO A 55 2.13 20.11 25.33
CA PRO A 55 2.29 21.47 25.84
C PRO A 55 3.49 21.63 26.77
N VAL A 56 3.95 20.55 27.42
CA VAL A 56 5.13 20.57 28.29
C VAL A 56 6.38 20.64 27.42
N LYS A 57 6.46 19.82 26.38
CA LYS A 57 7.59 19.84 25.43
C LYS A 57 7.70 21.16 24.69
N LYS A 58 6.59 21.84 24.38
CA LYS A 58 6.60 23.18 23.73
C LYS A 58 7.30 24.27 24.52
N SER A 59 7.46 24.09 25.84
CA SER A 59 8.19 25.04 26.70
C SER A 59 9.70 24.81 26.73
N ASP A 60 10.17 23.68 26.18
CA ASP A 60 11.59 23.38 26.04
C ASP A 60 12.16 24.08 24.79
N ASP A 61 13.28 24.80 24.95
CA ASP A 61 13.90 25.58 23.89
C ASP A 61 14.41 24.71 22.72
N LEU A 62 14.88 23.48 22.99
CA LEU A 62 15.35 22.56 21.96
C LEU A 62 14.17 22.01 21.14
N VAL A 63 13.07 21.67 21.80
CA VAL A 63 11.85 21.23 21.11
C VAL A 63 11.28 22.36 20.27
N LYS A 64 11.22 23.59 20.81
CA LYS A 64 10.74 24.76 20.06
C LYS A 64 11.60 25.01 18.82
N ALA A 65 12.93 24.99 18.98
CA ALA A 65 13.86 25.13 17.85
C ALA A 65 13.68 24.02 16.80
N PHE A 66 13.43 22.78 17.23
CA PHE A 66 13.13 21.66 16.34
C PHE A 66 11.81 21.89 15.56
N LEU A 67 10.73 22.26 16.25
CA LEU A 67 9.43 22.53 15.63
C LEU A 67 9.52 23.66 14.60
N ASP A 68 10.16 24.78 14.97
CA ASP A 68 10.28 25.93 14.07
C ASP A 68 11.17 25.62 12.86
N LYS A 69 12.24 24.83 13.04
CA LYS A 69 13.11 24.39 11.94
C LYS A 69 12.40 23.52 10.91
N TYR A 70 11.54 22.60 11.34
CA TYR A 70 10.93 21.61 10.45
C TYR A 70 9.48 21.94 10.03
N ARG A 71 8.85 22.97 10.61
CA ARG A 71 7.47 23.38 10.31
C ARG A 71 7.17 23.47 8.81
N SER A 72 7.97 24.21 8.05
CA SER A 72 7.76 24.42 6.60
C SER A 72 7.97 23.13 5.81
N THR A 73 8.98 22.34 6.18
CA THR A 73 9.30 21.07 5.53
C THR A 73 8.17 20.06 5.73
N LEU A 74 7.62 19.97 6.94
CA LEU A 74 6.52 19.05 7.26
C LEU A 74 5.21 19.51 6.63
N ALA A 75 4.96 20.82 6.55
CA ALA A 75 3.81 21.35 5.82
C ALA A 75 3.87 20.97 4.33
N GLU A 76 5.03 21.13 3.69
CA GLU A 76 5.20 20.77 2.28
C GLU A 76 5.15 19.26 2.06
N LEU A 77 5.75 18.47 2.96
CA LEU A 77 5.68 17.01 2.93
C LEU A 77 4.22 16.53 2.98
N ARG A 78 3.41 17.09 3.88
CA ARG A 78 1.98 16.77 4.01
C ARG A 78 1.19 17.14 2.77
N ARG A 79 1.47 18.31 2.18
CA ARG A 79 0.81 18.79 0.97
C ARG A 79 1.15 17.92 -0.26
N THR A 80 2.34 17.35 -0.28
CA THR A 80 2.83 16.55 -1.41
C THR A 80 2.39 15.07 -1.30
N ARG A 81 2.09 14.60 -0.09
CA ARG A 81 1.65 13.22 0.13
C ARG A 81 0.20 13.05 -0.29
N VAL A 82 -0.07 11.92 -0.93
CA VAL A 82 -1.43 11.48 -1.26
C VAL A 82 -2.25 11.35 0.01
N CYS A 83 -3.47 11.87 -0.02
CA CYS A 83 -4.42 11.81 1.07
C CYS A 83 -5.84 11.54 0.56
N ILE A 84 -6.76 11.25 1.47
CA ILE A 84 -8.15 10.95 1.12
C ILE A 84 -8.83 12.13 0.41
N SER A 85 -8.42 13.37 0.70
CA SER A 85 -9.02 14.57 0.12
C SER A 85 -8.69 14.76 -1.36
N ASP A 86 -7.73 14.01 -1.90
CA ASP A 86 -7.39 14.01 -3.34
C ASP A 86 -8.41 13.25 -4.18
N PHE A 87 -9.34 12.55 -3.54
CA PHE A 87 -10.32 11.69 -4.18
C PHE A 87 -11.76 12.12 -3.89
N ASP A 88 -12.63 12.00 -4.90
CA ASP A 88 -14.07 12.04 -4.76
C ASP A 88 -14.61 10.63 -4.54
N MET A 89 -15.35 10.42 -3.46
CA MET A 89 -16.01 9.15 -3.16
C MET A 89 -17.28 9.04 -4.01
N ILE A 90 -17.32 8.09 -4.95
CA ILE A 90 -18.46 7.94 -5.87
C ILE A 90 -19.50 6.99 -5.29
N GLN A 91 -19.12 5.75 -5.00
CA GLN A 91 -20.03 4.74 -4.45
C GLN A 91 -19.26 3.66 -3.69
N THR A 92 -19.91 3.04 -2.71
CA THR A 92 -19.41 1.81 -2.07
C THR A 92 -19.65 0.63 -3.01
N ILE A 93 -18.59 -0.11 -3.37
CA ILE A 93 -18.67 -1.27 -4.26
C ILE A 93 -18.44 -2.60 -3.52
N GLY A 94 -17.94 -2.56 -2.30
CA GLY A 94 -17.77 -3.75 -1.48
C GLY A 94 -17.74 -3.43 0.01
N ARG A 95 -18.33 -4.30 0.83
CA ARG A 95 -18.23 -4.26 2.28
C ARG A 95 -17.73 -5.61 2.77
N GLY A 96 -16.58 -5.62 3.42
CA GLY A 96 -15.96 -6.83 3.94
C GLY A 96 -15.72 -6.73 5.45
N HIS A 97 -15.33 -7.86 6.04
CA HIS A 97 -14.99 -7.94 7.46
C HIS A 97 -13.85 -6.98 7.85
N PHE A 98 -12.93 -6.68 6.93
CA PHE A 98 -11.73 -5.87 7.19
C PHE A 98 -11.86 -4.40 6.79
N GLY A 99 -13.00 -4.01 6.22
CA GLY A 99 -13.23 -2.65 5.77
C GLY A 99 -14.13 -2.54 4.55
N GLU A 100 -14.07 -1.40 3.89
CA GLU A 100 -14.95 -1.05 2.78
C GLU A 100 -14.13 -0.75 1.52
N VAL A 101 -14.70 -1.08 0.37
CA VAL A 101 -14.14 -0.76 -0.94
C VAL A 101 -15.07 0.24 -1.61
N HIS A 102 -14.49 1.36 -2.04
CA HIS A 102 -15.21 2.45 -2.70
C HIS A 102 -14.68 2.66 -4.10
N MET A 103 -15.58 2.88 -5.05
CA MET A 103 -15.21 3.49 -6.33
C MET A 103 -14.95 4.97 -6.07
N VAL A 104 -13.76 5.43 -6.45
CA VAL A 104 -13.30 6.80 -6.22
C VAL A 104 -12.80 7.42 -7.52
N ARG A 105 -12.84 8.75 -7.60
CA ARG A 105 -12.23 9.50 -8.70
C ARG A 105 -11.12 10.39 -8.16
N GLU A 106 -9.93 10.30 -8.75
CA GLU A 106 -8.87 11.26 -8.48
C GLU A 106 -9.26 12.63 -9.03
N LYS A 107 -9.25 13.65 -8.19
CA LYS A 107 -9.79 14.99 -8.53
C LYS A 107 -9.04 15.68 -9.67
N GLN A 108 -7.73 15.47 -9.74
CA GLN A 108 -6.86 16.21 -10.68
C GLN A 108 -6.85 15.57 -12.07
N THR A 109 -6.84 14.24 -12.15
CA THR A 109 -6.78 13.50 -13.42
C THR A 109 -8.16 13.12 -13.94
N GLY A 110 -9.14 12.97 -13.05
CA GLY A 110 -10.45 12.41 -13.37
C GLY A 110 -10.47 10.89 -13.47
N ASP A 111 -9.34 10.22 -13.23
CA ASP A 111 -9.21 8.78 -13.29
C ASP A 111 -10.00 8.09 -12.17
N VAL A 112 -10.56 6.92 -12.49
CA VAL A 112 -11.43 6.16 -11.58
C VAL A 112 -10.71 4.92 -11.07
N TYR A 113 -10.78 4.72 -9.74
CA TYR A 113 -10.09 3.66 -9.02
C TYR A 113 -11.02 2.94 -8.04
N ALA A 114 -10.58 1.80 -7.53
CA ALA A 114 -11.12 1.20 -6.32
C ALA A 114 -10.22 1.55 -5.13
N MET A 115 -10.79 2.09 -4.06
CA MET A 115 -10.09 2.40 -2.81
C MET A 115 -10.58 1.47 -1.71
N LYS A 116 -9.69 0.61 -1.21
CA LYS A 116 -9.95 -0.22 -0.04
C LYS A 116 -9.48 0.51 1.22
N THR A 117 -10.39 0.69 2.16
CA THR A 117 -10.12 1.32 3.47
C THR A 117 -10.05 0.24 4.53
N LEU A 118 -8.92 0.13 5.24
CA LEU A 118 -8.66 -0.86 6.28
C LEU A 118 -8.44 -0.16 7.62
N ARG A 119 -9.20 -0.53 8.67
CA ARG A 119 -9.02 0.04 10.01
C ARG A 119 -7.73 -0.46 10.66
N LYS A 120 -6.88 0.46 11.16
CA LYS A 120 -5.57 0.14 11.74
C LYS A 120 -5.64 -0.76 12.98
N GLU A 121 -6.62 -0.51 13.85
CA GLU A 121 -6.82 -1.27 15.10
C GLU A 121 -7.01 -2.77 14.87
N GLN A 122 -7.61 -3.15 13.73
CA GLN A 122 -8.00 -4.53 13.43
C GLN A 122 -7.02 -5.24 12.49
N SER A 123 -6.20 -4.48 11.75
CA SER A 123 -5.56 -5.00 10.52
C SER A 123 -4.07 -4.75 10.40
N ARG A 124 -3.37 -4.24 11.43
CA ARG A 124 -1.97 -3.77 11.31
C ARG A 124 -1.03 -4.78 10.62
N LYS A 125 -1.02 -6.06 11.03
CA LYS A 125 -0.19 -7.10 10.39
C LYS A 125 -0.68 -7.53 9.01
N ARG A 126 -1.99 -7.66 8.81
CA ARG A 126 -2.57 -8.12 7.53
C ARG A 126 -2.46 -7.07 6.43
N ALA A 127 -2.59 -5.80 6.79
CA ALA A 127 -2.47 -4.71 5.84
C ALA A 127 -1.03 -4.49 5.36
N ASP A 128 -0.03 -4.75 6.20
CA ASP A 128 1.37 -4.79 5.75
C ASP A 128 1.59 -5.91 4.74
N GLU A 129 1.11 -7.13 5.02
CA GLU A 129 1.20 -8.25 4.07
C GLU A 129 0.47 -7.97 2.75
N GLU A 130 -0.75 -7.42 2.80
CA GLU A 130 -1.54 -7.09 1.61
C GLU A 130 -0.88 -5.98 0.77
N ARG A 131 -0.37 -4.92 1.40
CA ARG A 131 0.42 -3.89 0.71
C ARG A 131 1.64 -4.49 0.04
N ASP A 132 2.39 -5.32 0.76
CA ASP A 132 3.65 -5.87 0.26
C ASP A 132 3.40 -6.78 -0.96
N VAL A 133 2.32 -7.58 -0.95
CA VAL A 133 1.88 -8.35 -2.12
C VAL A 133 1.52 -7.42 -3.27
N LEU A 134 0.62 -6.46 -3.07
CA LEU A 134 0.12 -5.63 -4.16
C LEU A 134 1.19 -4.67 -4.73
N ALA A 135 2.15 -4.24 -3.91
CA ALA A 135 3.27 -3.40 -4.34
C ALA A 135 4.35 -4.18 -5.12
N THR A 136 4.45 -5.49 -4.90
CA THR A 136 5.42 -6.36 -5.59
C THR A 136 4.79 -7.18 -6.72
N ALA A 137 3.46 -7.19 -6.80
CA ALA A 137 2.71 -7.86 -7.84
C ALA A 137 3.08 -7.29 -9.21
N THR A 138 3.44 -8.20 -10.13
CA THR A 138 3.75 -7.87 -11.52
C THR A 138 2.98 -8.81 -12.44
N GLY A 139 2.55 -8.29 -13.59
CA GLY A 139 1.75 -9.02 -14.56
C GLY A 139 0.24 -8.78 -14.44
N PRO A 140 -0.57 -9.42 -15.30
CA PRO A 140 -1.98 -9.08 -15.49
C PRO A 140 -2.94 -9.74 -14.49
N TRP A 141 -2.46 -10.70 -13.68
CA TRP A 141 -3.32 -11.59 -12.89
C TRP A 141 -3.65 -11.10 -11.47
N LEU A 142 -2.92 -10.09 -11.00
CA LEU A 142 -3.09 -9.52 -9.67
C LEU A 142 -3.42 -8.04 -9.85
N THR A 143 -4.43 -7.58 -9.13
CA THR A 143 -4.87 -6.18 -9.18
C THR A 143 -3.71 -5.24 -8.85
N LYS A 144 -3.49 -4.27 -9.73
CA LYS A 144 -2.41 -3.30 -9.59
C LYS A 144 -2.73 -2.26 -8.52
N LEU A 145 -1.79 -2.09 -7.59
CA LEU A 145 -1.77 -0.96 -6.65
C LEU A 145 -1.20 0.28 -7.33
N GLN A 146 -1.94 1.38 -7.24
CA GLN A 146 -1.49 2.70 -7.72
C GLN A 146 -0.92 3.52 -6.56
N TYR A 147 -1.66 3.58 -5.44
CA TYR A 147 -1.26 4.34 -4.26
C TYR A 147 -1.53 3.54 -2.99
N ALA A 148 -0.65 3.68 -2.00
CA ALA A 148 -0.90 3.26 -0.63
C ALA A 148 -0.56 4.41 0.32
N PHE A 149 -1.53 4.80 1.14
CA PHE A 149 -1.38 5.88 2.11
C PHE A 149 -2.18 5.59 3.37
N GLN A 150 -2.07 6.46 4.37
CA GLN A 150 -2.68 6.25 5.68
C GLN A 150 -3.03 7.57 6.35
N ASP A 151 -4.01 7.54 7.24
CA ASP A 151 -4.28 8.60 8.22
C ASP A 151 -4.14 8.06 9.65
N SER A 152 -4.63 8.77 10.66
CA SER A 152 -4.55 8.33 12.05
C SER A 152 -5.28 7.01 12.33
N SER A 153 -6.34 6.67 11.58
CA SER A 153 -7.25 5.56 11.88
C SER A 153 -7.23 4.44 10.83
N ASN A 154 -6.88 4.76 9.59
CA ASN A 154 -7.07 3.89 8.44
C ASN A 154 -5.83 3.77 7.56
N LEU A 155 -5.75 2.66 6.85
CA LEU A 155 -4.87 2.42 5.71
C LEU A 155 -5.74 2.42 4.45
N TYR A 156 -5.23 3.04 3.38
CA TYR A 156 -5.91 3.17 2.11
C TYR A 156 -5.07 2.54 1.01
N LEU A 157 -5.68 1.62 0.27
CA LEU A 157 -5.08 0.98 -0.90
C LEU A 157 -5.90 1.39 -2.13
N VAL A 158 -5.30 2.22 -2.98
CA VAL A 158 -5.90 2.65 -4.24
C VAL A 158 -5.39 1.73 -5.34
N MET A 159 -6.33 0.99 -5.93
CA MET A 159 -6.08 -0.05 -6.91
C MET A 159 -6.88 0.22 -8.18
N GLU A 160 -6.48 -0.41 -9.29
CA GLU A 160 -7.28 -0.36 -10.51
C GLU A 160 -8.71 -0.88 -10.26
N LEU A 161 -9.67 -0.30 -10.99
CA LEU A 161 -11.07 -0.70 -10.89
C LEU A 161 -11.38 -1.82 -11.91
N CYS A 162 -11.71 -3.00 -11.40
CA CYS A 162 -12.24 -4.10 -12.20
C CYS A 162 -13.75 -3.90 -12.45
N CYS A 163 -14.10 -3.29 -13.59
CA CYS A 163 -15.49 -2.92 -13.93
C CYS A 163 -16.46 -4.12 -14.07
N GLY A 164 -15.96 -5.34 -14.35
CA GLY A 164 -16.79 -6.54 -14.50
C GLY A 164 -17.41 -7.05 -13.20
N GLY A 165 -16.95 -6.53 -12.05
CA GLY A 165 -17.32 -7.00 -10.72
C GLY A 165 -16.59 -8.30 -10.36
N ASP A 166 -17.19 -9.11 -9.50
CA ASP A 166 -16.62 -10.39 -9.09
C ASP A 166 -17.31 -11.60 -9.75
N LEU A 167 -16.63 -12.75 -9.72
CA LEU A 167 -17.13 -13.99 -10.29
C LEU A 167 -18.39 -14.48 -9.57
N ALA A 168 -18.55 -14.22 -8.27
CA ALA A 168 -19.77 -14.56 -7.53
C ALA A 168 -20.99 -13.84 -8.10
N GLY A 169 -20.86 -12.53 -8.36
CA GLY A 169 -21.86 -11.69 -8.97
C GLY A 169 -22.15 -12.08 -10.41
N LEU A 170 -21.14 -12.50 -11.19
CA LEU A 170 -21.37 -13.10 -12.52
C LEU A 170 -22.24 -14.36 -12.40
N MET A 171 -21.89 -15.29 -11.51
CA MET A 171 -22.62 -16.53 -11.30
C MET A 171 -24.07 -16.27 -10.84
N ALA A 172 -24.26 -15.34 -9.90
CA ALA A 172 -25.58 -15.00 -9.36
C ALA A 172 -26.52 -14.36 -10.40
N ARG A 173 -25.98 -13.68 -11.41
CA ARG A 173 -26.77 -13.06 -12.51
C ARG A 173 -27.25 -14.07 -13.54
N ARG A 174 -26.74 -15.31 -13.53
CA ARG A 174 -27.10 -16.35 -14.50
C ARG A 174 -28.25 -17.20 -13.98
N ALA A 175 -29.19 -17.55 -14.86
CA ALA A 175 -30.27 -18.47 -14.56
C ALA A 175 -29.80 -19.93 -14.40
N HIS A 176 -28.65 -20.26 -15.00
CA HIS A 176 -28.06 -21.60 -15.00
C HIS A 176 -26.58 -21.53 -14.63
N PRO A 177 -26.01 -22.62 -14.07
CA PRO A 177 -24.57 -22.73 -13.84
C PRO A 177 -23.75 -22.40 -15.09
N LEU A 178 -22.49 -22.02 -14.87
CA LEU A 178 -21.56 -21.82 -15.97
C LEU A 178 -21.42 -23.13 -16.77
N PRO A 179 -21.56 -23.09 -18.11
CA PRO A 179 -21.19 -24.19 -18.97
C PRO A 179 -19.75 -24.63 -18.66
N GLU A 180 -19.48 -25.92 -18.81
CA GLU A 180 -18.16 -26.49 -18.49
C GLU A 180 -17.01 -25.74 -19.18
N ARG A 181 -17.21 -25.34 -20.44
CA ARG A 181 -16.24 -24.55 -21.20
C ARG A 181 -15.92 -23.19 -20.54
N ASP A 182 -16.94 -22.47 -20.07
CA ASP A 182 -16.77 -21.17 -19.41
C ASP A 182 -16.13 -21.36 -18.03
N ALA A 183 -16.54 -22.39 -17.28
CA ALA A 183 -15.93 -22.73 -16.01
C ALA A 183 -14.45 -23.09 -16.16
N ALA A 184 -14.09 -23.88 -17.17
CA ALA A 184 -12.71 -24.25 -17.48
C ALA A 184 -11.84 -23.03 -17.78
N PHE A 185 -12.38 -22.03 -18.48
CA PHE A 185 -11.72 -20.75 -18.70
C PHE A 185 -11.38 -20.07 -17.38
N TYR A 186 -12.37 -19.77 -16.53
CA TYR A 186 -12.13 -19.08 -15.26
C TYR A 186 -11.18 -19.86 -14.33
N VAL A 187 -11.29 -21.19 -14.28
CA VAL A 187 -10.40 -22.04 -13.48
C VAL A 187 -8.95 -21.94 -13.97
N ALA A 188 -8.72 -21.89 -15.29
CA ALA A 188 -7.38 -21.73 -15.86
C ALA A 188 -6.78 -20.36 -15.49
N GLU A 189 -7.55 -19.29 -15.63
CA GLU A 189 -7.14 -17.92 -15.27
C GLU A 189 -6.78 -17.82 -13.77
N VAL A 190 -7.61 -18.38 -12.90
CA VAL A 190 -7.35 -18.45 -11.45
C VAL A 190 -6.09 -19.25 -11.14
N ALA A 191 -5.84 -20.36 -11.85
CA ALA A 191 -4.63 -21.14 -11.68
C ALA A 191 -3.37 -20.33 -12.06
N HIS A 192 -3.44 -19.50 -13.10
CA HIS A 192 -2.37 -18.57 -13.47
C HIS A 192 -2.13 -17.51 -12.39
N ALA A 193 -3.19 -16.92 -11.85
CA ALA A 193 -3.10 -15.95 -10.75
C ALA A 193 -2.46 -16.54 -9.50
N LEU A 194 -2.87 -17.75 -9.11
CA LEU A 194 -2.29 -18.46 -7.96
C LEU A 194 -0.83 -18.82 -8.21
N LYS A 195 -0.46 -19.24 -9.42
CA LYS A 195 0.93 -19.49 -9.78
C LYS A 195 1.78 -18.22 -9.63
N ALA A 196 1.28 -17.07 -10.07
CA ALA A 196 1.98 -15.80 -9.91
C ALA A 196 2.18 -15.45 -8.43
N LEU A 197 1.11 -15.53 -7.63
CA LEU A 197 1.16 -15.26 -6.19
C LEU A 197 2.11 -16.20 -5.44
N HIS A 198 2.05 -17.50 -5.75
CA HIS A 198 2.93 -18.51 -5.15
C HIS A 198 4.40 -18.29 -5.57
N GLY A 199 4.64 -17.83 -6.80
CA GLY A 199 5.97 -17.42 -7.27
C GLY A 199 6.58 -16.28 -6.45
N MET A 200 5.74 -15.43 -5.85
CA MET A 200 6.14 -14.36 -4.94
C MET A 200 6.35 -14.86 -3.48
N GLY A 201 6.04 -16.13 -3.19
CA GLY A 201 6.19 -16.73 -1.87
C GLY A 201 4.99 -16.53 -0.93
N TYR A 202 3.84 -16.12 -1.47
CA TYR A 202 2.61 -15.91 -0.70
C TYR A 202 1.59 -17.02 -0.96
N VAL A 203 0.72 -17.27 0.01
CA VAL A 203 -0.44 -18.16 -0.12
C VAL A 203 -1.69 -17.34 0.17
N HIS A 204 -2.67 -17.36 -0.75
CA HIS A 204 -3.86 -16.50 -0.63
C HIS A 204 -4.73 -16.83 0.58
N ARG A 205 -4.95 -18.13 0.87
CA ARG A 205 -5.76 -18.66 1.99
C ARG A 205 -7.26 -18.31 1.99
N ASP A 206 -7.77 -17.60 0.99
CA ASP A 206 -9.18 -17.18 0.90
C ASP A 206 -9.61 -17.11 -0.57
N VAL A 207 -9.30 -18.17 -1.33
CA VAL A 207 -9.67 -18.26 -2.75
C VAL A 207 -11.15 -18.64 -2.83
N LYS A 208 -11.95 -17.70 -3.35
CA LYS A 208 -13.40 -17.84 -3.50
C LYS A 208 -13.90 -16.90 -4.61
N PRO A 209 -15.09 -17.13 -5.19
CA PRO A 209 -15.61 -16.34 -6.31
C PRO A 209 -15.71 -14.83 -6.04
N GLU A 210 -15.94 -14.41 -4.79
CA GLU A 210 -16.00 -13.00 -4.37
C GLU A 210 -14.65 -12.28 -4.47
N ASN A 211 -13.55 -13.03 -4.43
CA ASN A 211 -12.18 -12.50 -4.54
C ASN A 211 -11.60 -12.65 -5.96
N ILE A 212 -12.39 -13.14 -6.92
CA ILE A 212 -11.98 -13.22 -8.33
C ILE A 212 -12.66 -12.09 -9.07
N LEU A 213 -11.90 -11.03 -9.35
CA LEU A 213 -12.38 -9.85 -10.05
C LEU A 213 -12.26 -10.02 -11.56
N LEU A 214 -13.23 -9.46 -12.28
CA LEU A 214 -13.30 -9.49 -13.74
C LEU A 214 -12.98 -8.10 -14.30
N ASP A 215 -12.07 -8.06 -15.26
CA ASP A 215 -11.78 -6.86 -16.03
C ASP A 215 -12.86 -6.63 -17.12
N ARG A 216 -12.52 -5.91 -18.20
CA ARG A 216 -13.49 -5.46 -19.21
C ARG A 216 -13.75 -6.50 -20.30
#